data_AF-A0A8B7V3H1-F1
#
_entry.id   AF-A0A8B7V3H1-F1
#
_cell.length_a   1.000
_cell.length_b   1.000
_cell.length_c   1.000
_cell.angle_alpha   90.00
_cell.angle_beta   90.00
_cell.angle_gamma   90.00
#
_symmetry.space_group_name_H-M   'P 1'
#
loop_
_entity.id
_entity.type
_entity.pdbx_description
1 polymer ?
#
loop_
_entity_poly.entity_id
_entity_poly.type
_entity_poly.pdbx_seq_one_letter_code
_entity_poly.pdbx_strand_id
1 'polypeptide(L)' 'MSDNDDIEVESDEEQPRFQSAADKRAHHNALERKRRDHIKDSFHSLRDSVPSLQGEKGRKMKLTFPPVFL' A
#
# COMPACT_ATOMS: atom_id res chain seq x y z
N MET A 1 7.53 5.14 22.99
CA MET A 1 8.23 4.03 22.31
C MET A 1 7.48 3.82 21.03
N SER A 2 8.10 4.05 19.87
CA SER A 2 7.46 3.78 18.58
C SER A 2 7.72 2.31 18.30
N ASP A 3 6.66 1.52 18.23
CA ASP A 3 6.69 0.15 17.72
C ASP A 3 7.11 0.23 16.26
N ASN A 4 8.43 0.27 16.07
CA ASN A 4 9.05 -0.06 14.83
C ASN A 4 8.84 -1.57 14.72
N ASP A 5 7.66 -1.98 14.24
CA ASP A 5 7.43 -3.34 13.77
C ASP A 5 8.49 -3.56 12.70
N ASP A 6 9.59 -4.17 13.12
CA ASP A 6 10.54 -4.81 12.24
C ASP A 6 9.70 -5.63 11.29
N ILE A 7 9.60 -5.17 10.04
CA ILE A 7 9.16 -6.03 8.97
C ILE A 7 10.32 -6.99 8.80
N GLU A 8 10.31 -8.03 9.62
CA GLU A 8 10.96 -9.29 9.35
C GLU A 8 10.50 -9.63 7.93
N VAL A 9 11.33 -9.26 6.94
CA VAL A 9 11.26 -9.89 5.63
C VAL A 9 11.76 -11.29 5.93
N GLU A 10 10.85 -12.10 6.47
CA GLU A 10 10.96 -13.54 6.54
C GLU A 10 11.10 -13.93 5.07
N SER A 11 12.36 -13.94 4.62
CA SER A 11 12.74 -14.41 3.31
C SER A 11 12.31 -15.85 3.34
N ASP A 12 11.22 -16.11 2.63
CA ASP A 12 10.54 -17.39 2.46
C ASP A 12 11.51 -18.57 2.36
N GLU A 13 12.02 -19.06 3.49
CA GLU A 13 12.86 -20.25 3.54
C GLU A 13 12.01 -21.53 3.63
N GLU A 14 10.68 -21.43 3.68
CA GLU A 14 9.77 -22.60 3.64
C GLU A 14 8.48 -22.41 2.82
N GLN A 15 8.52 -21.70 1.68
CA GLN A 15 7.39 -21.80 0.75
C GLN A 15 7.41 -23.18 0.07
N PRO A 16 6.29 -23.91 0.03
CA PRO A 16 6.21 -25.15 -0.74
C PRO A 16 6.65 -24.87 -2.18
N ARG A 17 7.67 -25.60 -2.65
CA ARG A 17 8.32 -25.46 -3.97
C ARG A 17 7.38 -25.52 -5.19
N PHE A 18 6.07 -25.68 -4.98
CA PHE A 18 5.04 -25.89 -5.98
C PHE A 18 3.95 -24.81 -6.01
N GLN A 19 4.16 -23.62 -5.46
CA GLN A 19 3.22 -22.52 -5.71
C GLN A 19 3.32 -22.03 -7.15
N SER A 20 2.19 -22.03 -7.86
CA SER A 20 2.14 -21.57 -9.24
C SER A 20 2.49 -20.08 -9.32
N ALA A 21 2.95 -19.62 -10.49
CA ALA A 21 3.18 -18.19 -10.71
C ALA A 21 1.90 -17.35 -10.49
N ALA A 22 0.72 -17.95 -10.65
CA ALA A 22 -0.55 -17.32 -10.37
C ALA A 22 -0.77 -17.11 -8.87
N ASP A 23 -0.43 -18.11 -8.03
CA ASP A 23 -0.57 -18.02 -6.57
C ASP A 23 0.37 -16.96 -6.00
N LYS A 24 1.62 -16.92 -6.46
CA LYS A 24 2.58 -15.87 -6.08
C LYS A 24 2.08 -14.47 -6.44
N ARG A 25 1.50 -14.31 -7.63
CA ARG A 25 0.92 -13.02 -8.07
C ARG A 25 -0.30 -12.64 -7.24
N ALA A 26 -1.17 -13.59 -6.92
CA ALA A 26 -2.35 -13.36 -6.09
C ALA A 26 -1.95 -12.93 -4.67
N HIS A 27 -0.98 -13.62 -4.07
CA HIS A 27 -0.44 -13.27 -2.75
C HIS A 27 0.17 -11.87 -2.74
N HIS A 28 1.03 -11.56 -3.72
CA HIS A 28 1.62 -10.23 -3.85
C HIS A 28 0.54 -9.13 -3.98
N ASN A 29 -0.48 -9.34 -4.81
CA ASN A 29 -1.59 -8.41 -4.96
C ASN A 29 -2.41 -8.23 -3.67
N ALA A 30 -2.52 -9.28 -2.85
CA ALA A 30 -3.19 -9.22 -1.56
C ALA A 30 -2.39 -8.40 -0.55
N LEU A 31 -1.08 -8.64 -0.42
CA LEU A 31 -0.19 -7.89 0.47
C LEU A 31 -0.18 -6.39 0.11
N GLU A 32 -0.07 -6.06 -1.18
CA GLU A 32 -0.10 -4.67 -1.61
C GLU A 32 -1.45 -3.99 -1.31
N ARG A 33 -2.57 -4.73 -1.33
CA ARG A 33 -3.87 -4.18 -0.88
C ARG A 33 -3.84 -3.84 0.60
N LYS A 34 -3.34 -4.73 1.47
CA LYS A 34 -3.16 -4.47 2.90
C LYS A 34 -2.29 -3.23 3.14
N ARG A 35 -1.15 -3.14 2.45
CA ARG A 35 -0.25 -1.98 2.54
C ARG A 35 -0.94 -0.67 2.15
N ARG A 36 -1.71 -0.67 1.06
CA ARG A 36 -2.47 0.51 0.62
C ARG A 36 -3.56 0.91 1.61
N ASP A 37 -4.22 -0.05 2.27
CA ASP A 37 -5.23 0.25 3.29
C ASP A 37 -4.59 0.89 4.52
N HIS A 38 -3.44 0.37 4.99
CA HIS A 38 -2.70 1.00 6.08
C HIS A 38 -2.29 2.44 5.74
N ILE A 39 -1.77 2.67 4.53
CA ILE A 39 -1.40 4.02 4.07
C ILE A 39 -2.62 4.94 4.02
N LYS A 40 -3.74 4.43 3.52
CA LYS A 40 -4.99 5.18 3.45
C LYS A 40 -5.43 5.60 4.86
N ASP A 41 -5.36 4.71 5.84
CA ASP A 41 -5.75 5.00 7.22
C ASP A 41 -4.80 6.04 7.82
N SER A 42 -3.49 5.91 7.64
CA SER A 42 -2.52 6.94 8.05
C SER A 42 -2.79 8.29 7.40
N PHE A 43 -3.16 8.34 6.11
CA PHE A 43 -3.54 9.59 5.44
C PHE A 43 -4.81 10.21 6.02
N HIS A 44 -5.79 9.41 6.42
CA HIS A 44 -7.00 9.93 7.08
C HIS A 44 -6.64 10.51 8.45
N SER A 45 -5.89 9.78 9.28
CA SER A 45 -5.42 10.28 10.58
C SER A 45 -4.62 11.58 10.46
N LEU A 46 -3.73 11.67 9.48
CA LEU A 46 -2.98 12.90 9.20
C LEU A 46 -3.89 14.05 8.78
N ARG A 47 -4.90 13.80 7.92
CA ARG A 47 -5.84 14.84 7.51
C ARG A 47 -6.64 15.37 8.69
N ASP A 48 -7.09 14.50 9.57
CA ASP A 48 -7.91 14.88 10.73
C ASP A 48 -7.08 15.68 11.75
N SER A 49 -5.77 15.42 11.84
CA SER A 49 -4.83 16.23 12.64
C SER A 49 -4.55 17.63 12.10
N VAL A 50 -4.96 17.94 10.87
CA VAL A 50 -4.75 19.26 10.24
C VAL A 50 -6.09 20.01 10.15
N PRO A 51 -6.35 20.97 11.06
CA PRO A 51 -7.64 21.68 11.14
C PRO A 51 -8.04 22.39 9.84
N SER A 52 -7.08 22.85 9.04
CA SER A 52 -7.34 23.55 7.77
C SER A 52 -7.79 22.63 6.62
N LEU A 53 -7.65 21.30 6.77
CA LEU A 53 -8.03 20.30 5.75
C LEU A 53 -9.33 19.56 6.09
N GLN A 54 -9.95 19.88 7.24
CA GLN A 54 -11.26 19.42 7.63
C GLN A 54 -12.31 20.01 6.67
N GLY A 55 -12.85 19.19 5.77
CA GLY A 55 -13.90 19.58 4.81
C GLY A 55 -13.48 19.63 3.35
N GLU A 56 -12.19 19.74 3.03
CA GLU A 56 -11.74 19.68 1.62
C GLU A 56 -11.66 18.21 1.18
N LYS A 57 -12.55 17.75 0.28
CA LYS A 57 -12.50 16.37 -0.27
C LYS A 57 -11.09 16.14 -0.83
N GLY A 58 -10.31 15.28 -0.16
CA GLY A 58 -8.89 15.08 -0.42
C GLY A 58 -8.60 14.99 -1.91
N ARG A 59 -7.81 15.94 -2.44
CA ARG A 59 -7.42 15.96 -3.85
C ARG A 59 -6.58 14.72 -4.12
N LYS A 60 -7.18 13.69 -4.73
CA LYS A 60 -6.40 12.63 -5.35
C LYS A 60 -5.63 13.27 -6.50
N MET A 61 -4.32 13.35 -6.37
CA MET A 61 -3.45 13.81 -7.46
C MET A 61 -3.72 12.91 -8.67
N LYS A 62 -4.33 13.48 -9.72
CA LYS A 62 -4.48 12.78 -10.99
C LYS A 62 -3.10 12.72 -11.63
N LEU A 63 -2.45 11.57 -11.55
CA LEU A 63 -1.28 11.28 -12.38
C LEU A 63 -1.77 11.14 -13.82
N THR A 64 -1.74 12.24 -14.57
CA THR A 64 -1.96 12.21 -16.02
C THR A 64 -0.65 11.74 -16.65
N PHE A 65 -0.61 10.48 -17.08
CA PHE A 65 0.49 10.00 -17.90
C PHE A 65 0.30 10.58 -19.31
N PRO A 66 1.31 11.25 -19.90
CA PRO A 66 1.20 11.71 -21.28
C PRO A 66 1.01 10.49 -22.20
N PRO A 67 0.24 10.62 -23.29
CA PRO A 67 0.06 9.54 -24.24
C PRO A 67 1.43 9.19 -24.85
N VAL A 68 1.86 7.94 -24.66
CA VAL A 68 3.02 7.39 -25.35
C VAL A 68 2.59 7.20 -26.80
N PHE A 69 3.05 8.07 -27.69
CA PHE A 69 2.90 7.86 -29.14
C PHE A 69 3.85 6.73 -29.54
N LEU A 70 3.26 5.63 -30.05
CA LEU A 70 3.95 4.51 -30.69
C LEU A 70 4.38 4.89 -32.11
#